data_AF-A0AAV4X5F5-F1
#
_entry.id   AF-A0AAV4X5F5-F1
#
_cell.length_a   1.000
_cell.length_b   1.000
_cell.length_c   1.000
_cell.angle_alpha   90.00
_cell.angle_beta   90.00
_cell.angle_gamma   90.00
#
_symmetry.space_group_name_H-M   'P 1'
#
loop_
_entity.id
_entity.type
_entity.pdbx_description
1 polymer ?
#
loop_
_entity_poly.entity_id
_entity_poly.type
_entity_poly.pdbx_seq_one_letter_code
_entity_poly.pdbx_strand_id
1 'polypeptide(L)'
;MPCPLQRRVIRLYEMFCETRGEWYDPFTLHFTTHNDYVNPVYWQSAETLQEFILKYPNNVLAQSIERLITQSIDQILRGEFPTCLRNKHSLLFTFLKTLNMYINPFHKSLLLTFHPKQLIRFIDY
;
A
#
# COMPACT_ATOMS: atom_id res chain seq x y z
N MET A 1 -41.86 -3.92 -2.56
CA MET A 1 -41.14 -4.63 -1.48
C MET A 1 -39.64 -4.46 -1.70
N PRO A 2 -38.83 -4.15 -0.68
CA PRO A 2 -37.39 -4.01 -0.84
C PRO A 2 -36.74 -5.36 -1.17
N CYS A 3 -35.74 -5.34 -2.06
CA CYS A 3 -35.01 -6.52 -2.49
C CYS A 3 -34.14 -7.08 -1.33
N PRO A 4 -33.68 -8.35 -1.41
CA PRO A 4 -32.91 -8.99 -0.34
C PRO A 4 -31.66 -8.20 0.09
N LEU A 5 -30.98 -7.55 -0.86
CA LEU A 5 -29.82 -6.70 -0.60
C LEU A 5 -30.21 -5.46 0.22
N GLN A 6 -31.29 -4.77 -0.14
CA GLN A 6 -31.76 -3.56 0.55
C GLN A 6 -32.12 -3.87 2.02
N ARG A 7 -32.79 -5.00 2.28
CA ARG A 7 -33.09 -5.41 3.67
C ARG A 7 -31.84 -5.67 4.49
N ARG A 8 -30.79 -6.20 3.87
CA ARG A 8 -29.51 -6.48 4.53
C ARG A 8 -28.76 -5.19 4.86
N VAL A 9 -28.75 -4.22 3.94
CA VAL A 9 -28.15 -2.89 4.16
C VAL A 9 -28.89 -2.13 5.26
N ILE A 10 -30.23 -2.14 5.25
CA ILE A 10 -31.04 -1.51 6.30
C ILE A 10 -30.71 -2.12 7.67
N ARG A 11 -30.65 -3.45 7.79
CA ARG A 11 -30.25 -4.12 9.05
C ARG A 11 -28.83 -3.77 9.51
N LEU A 12 -27.89 -3.62 8.58
CA LEU A 12 -26.52 -3.23 8.92
C LEU A 12 -26.45 -1.79 9.44
N TYR A 13 -27.27 -0.90 8.87
CA TYR A 13 -27.42 0.47 9.34
C TYR A 13 -28.09 0.55 10.72
N GLU A 14 -29.17 -0.20 10.94
CA GLU A 14 -29.84 -0.29 12.24
C GLU A 14 -28.86 -0.78 13.32
N MET A 15 -28.15 -1.90 13.07
CA MET A 15 -27.13 -2.40 13.99
C MET A 15 -26.01 -1.38 14.26
N PHE A 16 -25.57 -0.63 13.23
CA PHE A 16 -24.55 0.40 13.40
C PHE A 16 -25.02 1.52 14.34
N CYS A 17 -26.23 2.03 14.13
CA CYS A 17 -26.79 3.11 14.95
C CYS A 17 -27.03 2.64 16.40
N GLU A 18 -27.58 1.43 16.58
CA GLU A 18 -27.78 0.83 17.91
C GLU A 18 -26.46 0.67 18.67
N THR A 19 -25.40 0.21 17.99
CA THR A 19 -24.07 0.02 18.61
C THR A 19 -23.45 1.34 19.04
N ARG A 20 -23.74 2.43 18.33
CA ARG A 20 -23.21 3.77 18.63
C ARG A 20 -24.10 4.60 19.56
N GLY A 21 -25.34 4.17 19.78
CA GLY A 21 -26.32 4.88 20.60
C GLY A 21 -26.87 6.16 19.96
N GLU A 22 -26.64 6.37 18.67
CA GLU A 22 -27.00 7.60 17.95
C GLU A 22 -27.42 7.28 16.51
N TRP A 23 -28.30 8.11 15.95
CA TRP A 23 -28.70 8.03 14.55
C TRP A 23 -27.76 8.84 13.67
N TYR A 24 -27.18 8.19 12.65
CA TYR A 24 -26.27 8.81 11.70
C TYR A 24 -26.95 9.01 10.35
N ASP A 25 -26.57 10.04 9.58
CA ASP A 25 -27.09 10.22 8.22
C ASP A 25 -26.64 9.02 7.33
N PRO A 26 -27.57 8.21 6.80
CA PRO A 26 -27.23 7.05 5.98
C PRO A 26 -26.49 7.42 4.70
N PHE A 27 -26.61 8.65 4.19
CA PHE A 27 -25.87 9.11 3.01
C PHE A 27 -24.41 9.44 3.31
N THR A 28 -24.05 9.60 4.58
CA THR A 28 -22.66 9.80 5.03
C THR A 28 -21.95 8.50 5.38
N LEU A 29 -22.68 7.38 5.45
CA LEU A 29 -22.16 6.07 5.82
C LEU A 29 -21.72 5.25 4.61
N HIS A 30 -20.46 4.82 4.65
CA HIS A 30 -19.89 3.90 3.67
C HIS A 30 -19.71 2.52 4.28
N PHE A 31 -20.57 1.57 3.91
CA PHE A 31 -20.38 0.16 4.24
C PHE A 31 -19.31 -0.43 3.32
N THR A 32 -18.14 -0.71 3.88
CA THR A 32 -17.07 -1.43 3.18
C THR A 32 -17.17 -2.91 3.51
N THR A 33 -16.82 -3.79 2.58
CA THR A 33 -16.71 -5.21 2.93
C THR A 33 -15.54 -5.37 3.90
N HIS A 34 -15.58 -6.41 4.74
CA HIS A 34 -14.46 -6.67 5.66
C HIS A 34 -13.12 -6.81 4.93
N ASN A 35 -13.14 -7.32 3.69
CA ASN A 35 -11.94 -7.44 2.85
C ASN A 35 -11.42 -6.09 2.35
N ASP A 36 -12.28 -5.08 2.24
CA ASP A 36 -11.94 -3.72 1.81
C ASP A 36 -11.67 -2.78 2.99
N TYR A 37 -12.06 -3.19 4.21
CA TYR A 37 -11.83 -2.43 5.43
C TYR A 37 -10.36 -2.51 5.85
N VAL A 38 -9.69 -1.37 5.79
CA VAL A 38 -8.30 -1.24 6.22
C VAL A 38 -8.29 -0.60 7.60
N ASN A 39 -7.96 -1.39 8.63
CA ASN A 39 -7.82 -0.84 9.97
C ASN A 39 -6.57 0.07 10.03
N PRO A 40 -6.71 1.36 10.36
CA PRO A 40 -5.59 2.31 10.39
C PRO A 40 -4.48 1.94 11.37
N VAL A 41 -4.71 1.02 12.30
CA VAL A 41 -3.69 0.51 13.24
C VAL A 41 -2.60 -0.34 12.54
N TYR A 42 -2.86 -0.92 11.36
CA TYR A 42 -1.89 -1.76 10.62
C TYR A 42 -0.71 -0.99 9.97
N TRP A 43 -0.59 0.32 10.21
CA TRP A 43 0.36 1.18 9.51
C TRP A 43 1.40 1.79 10.44
N GLN A 44 1.49 1.29 11.67
CA GLN A 44 2.36 1.86 12.70
C GLN A 44 3.84 1.53 12.47
N SER A 45 4.14 0.50 11.67
CA SER A 45 5.51 0.06 11.40
C SER A 45 5.66 -0.54 10.00
N ALA A 46 6.91 -0.71 9.55
CA ALA A 46 7.19 -1.35 8.27
C ALA A 46 6.76 -2.83 8.28
N GLU A 47 6.90 -3.51 9.43
CA GLU A 47 6.55 -4.91 9.63
C GLU A 47 5.04 -5.12 9.53
N THR A 48 4.25 -4.25 10.16
CA THR A 48 2.79 -4.33 10.11
C THR A 48 2.23 -4.03 8.71
N LEU A 49 2.88 -3.12 7.97
CA LEU A 49 2.58 -2.89 6.55
C LEU A 49 2.91 -4.11 5.69
N GLN A 50 4.05 -4.75 5.92
CA GLN A 50 4.45 -5.97 5.22
C GLN A 50 3.47 -7.12 5.50
N GLU A 51 3.08 -7.31 6.77
CA GLU A 51 2.07 -8.30 7.15
C GLU A 51 0.73 -8.04 6.47
N PHE A 52 0.29 -6.78 6.39
CA PHE A 52 -0.95 -6.42 5.69
C PHE A 52 -0.91 -6.81 4.21
N ILE A 53 0.18 -6.49 3.50
CA ILE A 53 0.34 -6.82 2.08
C ILE A 53 0.33 -8.34 1.87
N LEU A 54 1.03 -9.09 2.72
CA LEU A 54 1.10 -10.55 2.64
C LEU A 54 -0.22 -11.23 2.98
N LYS A 55 -0.95 -10.71 3.97
CA LYS A 55 -2.21 -11.29 4.46
C LYS A 55 -3.37 -11.03 3.51
N TYR A 56 -3.37 -9.90 2.79
CA TYR A 56 -4.45 -9.50 1.89
C TYR A 56 -3.96 -9.20 0.46
N PRO A 57 -3.41 -10.19 -0.26
CA PRO A 57 -2.79 -9.97 -1.58
C PRO A 57 -3.79 -9.53 -2.68
N ASN A 58 -5.08 -9.78 -2.47
CA ASN A 58 -6.15 -9.39 -3.40
C ASN A 58 -6.83 -8.06 -3.01
N ASN A 59 -6.44 -7.44 -1.91
CA ASN A 59 -6.97 -6.14 -1.51
C ASN A 59 -6.39 -5.04 -2.42
N VAL A 60 -7.27 -4.17 -2.92
CA VAL A 60 -6.91 -3.11 -3.89
C VAL A 60 -5.84 -2.16 -3.34
N LEU A 61 -5.92 -1.84 -2.05
CA LEU A 61 -4.93 -0.99 -1.41
C LEU A 61 -3.59 -1.73 -1.25
N ALA A 62 -3.59 -2.99 -0.80
CA ALA A 62 -2.38 -3.79 -0.69
C ALA A 62 -1.62 -3.86 -2.03
N GLN A 63 -2.35 -4.12 -3.12
CA GLN A 63 -1.79 -4.14 -4.48
C GLN A 63 -1.26 -2.77 -4.92
N SER A 64 -1.97 -1.70 -4.57
CA SER A 64 -1.56 -0.33 -4.90
C SER A 64 -0.27 0.06 -4.16
N ILE A 65 -0.15 -0.33 -2.89
CA ILE A 65 1.05 -0.11 -2.08
C ILE A 65 2.22 -0.94 -2.62
N GLU A 66 2.01 -2.23 -2.89
CA GLU A 66 3.05 -3.11 -3.45
C GLU A 66 3.57 -2.58 -4.78
N ARG A 67 2.67 -2.11 -5.66
CA ARG A 67 3.04 -1.48 -6.92
C ARG A 67 3.84 -0.20 -6.72
N LEU A 68 3.42 0.65 -5.79
CA LEU A 68 4.12 1.90 -5.45
C LEU A 68 5.55 1.61 -4.95
N ILE A 69 5.71 0.63 -4.06
CA ILE A 69 7.00 0.22 -3.52
C ILE A 69 7.89 -0.30 -4.65
N THR A 70 7.37 -1.20 -5.49
CA THR A 70 8.11 -1.78 -6.61
C THR A 70 8.57 -0.69 -7.59
N GLN A 71 7.69 0.25 -7.94
CA GLN A 71 8.04 1.37 -8.81
C GLN A 71 9.10 2.28 -8.18
N SER A 72 9.00 2.53 -6.87
CA SER A 72 9.97 3.37 -6.15
C SER A 72 11.35 2.72 -6.11
N ILE A 73 11.41 1.40 -5.91
CA ILE A 73 12.67 0.63 -5.95
C ILE A 73 13.28 0.66 -7.35
N ASP A 74 12.49 0.42 -8.40
CA ASP A 74 12.96 0.48 -9.79
C ASP A 74 13.50 1.88 -10.15
N GLN A 75 12.82 2.95 -9.71
CA GLN A 75 13.31 4.32 -9.84
C GLN A 75 14.67 4.50 -9.12
N ILE A 76 14.79 4.05 -7.87
CA ILE A 76 16.05 4.15 -7.10
C ILE A 76 17.18 3.38 -7.80
N LEU A 77 16.91 2.17 -8.27
CA LEU A 77 17.89 1.34 -8.99
C LEU A 77 18.32 1.95 -10.32
N ARG A 78 17.49 2.80 -10.92
CA ARG A 78 17.85 3.59 -12.10
C ARG A 78 18.60 4.89 -11.77
N GLY A 79 18.74 5.19 -10.47
CA GLY A 79 19.28 6.44 -9.96
C GLY A 79 18.31 7.62 -10.09
N GLU A 80 17.01 7.34 -10.24
CA GLU A 80 15.94 8.31 -10.32
C GLU A 80 15.31 8.54 -8.93
N PHE A 81 14.77 9.73 -8.72
CA PHE A 81 14.08 10.06 -7.47
C PHE A 81 12.65 9.50 -7.49
N PRO A 82 12.20 8.78 -6.44
CA PRO A 82 10.86 8.25 -6.42
C PRO A 82 9.78 9.32 -6.53
N THR A 83 8.85 9.16 -7.47
CA THR A 83 7.79 10.16 -7.72
C THR A 83 6.80 10.27 -6.56
N CYS A 84 6.70 9.24 -5.72
CA CYS A 84 5.87 9.22 -4.53
C CYS A 84 6.43 10.07 -3.38
N LEU A 85 7.73 10.36 -3.39
CA LEU A 85 8.38 11.19 -2.38
C LEU A 85 8.35 12.64 -2.84
N ARG A 86 7.48 13.46 -2.24
CA ARG A 86 7.41 14.90 -2.55
C ARG A 86 8.58 15.69 -1.96
N ASN A 87 9.14 15.22 -0.85
CA ASN A 87 10.25 15.89 -0.18
C ASN A 87 11.57 15.25 -0.59
N LYS A 88 12.48 16.08 -1.14
CA LYS A 88 13.85 15.68 -1.44
C LYS A 88 14.60 15.46 -0.13
N HIS A 89 14.54 14.24 0.38
CA HIS A 89 15.35 13.84 1.53
C HIS A 89 16.83 13.93 1.13
N SER A 90 17.61 14.75 1.83
CA SER A 90 19.00 15.07 1.44
C SER A 90 19.89 13.82 1.35
N LEU A 91 19.70 12.87 2.28
CA LEU A 91 20.42 11.60 2.28
C LEU A 91 20.07 10.72 1.07
N LEU A 92 18.78 10.66 0.69
CA LEU A 92 18.34 9.90 -0.49
C LEU A 92 18.90 10.54 -1.76
N PHE A 93 18.94 11.86 -1.83
CA PHE A 93 19.52 12.58 -2.96
C PHE A 93 21.02 12.27 -3.11
N THR A 94 21.78 12.31 -2.01
CA THR A 94 23.21 11.95 -2.01
C THR A 94 23.41 10.50 -2.42
N PHE A 95 22.59 9.57 -1.89
CA PHE A 95 22.64 8.15 -2.24
C PHE A 95 22.38 7.91 -3.73
N LEU A 96 21.34 8.53 -4.30
CA LEU A 96 21.01 8.42 -5.74
C LEU A 96 22.09 9.00 -6.64
N LYS A 97 22.72 10.11 -6.23
CA LYS A 97 23.85 10.70 -6.94
C LYS A 97 25.04 9.72 -6.97
N THR A 98 25.32 9.07 -5.84
CA THR A 98 26.35 8.03 -5.73
C THR A 98 26.01 6.83 -6.60
N LEU A 99 24.80 6.31 -6.53
CA LEU A 99 24.32 5.21 -7.38
C LEU A 99 24.50 5.51 -8.88
N ASN A 100 24.13 6.71 -9.33
CA ASN A 100 24.32 7.11 -10.73
C ASN A 100 25.79 7.18 -11.16
N MET A 101 26.73 7.42 -10.23
CA MET A 101 28.16 7.41 -10.53
C MET A 101 28.72 5.99 -10.68
N TYR A 102 28.13 5.00 -9.99
CA TYR A 102 28.63 3.61 -9.97
C TYR A 102 27.86 2.65 -10.89
N ILE A 103 26.58 2.95 -11.21
CA ILE A 103 25.80 2.14 -12.15
C ILE A 103 26.22 2.49 -13.58
N ASN A 104 27.16 1.70 -14.09
CA ASN A 104 27.54 1.68 -15.50
C ASN A 104 26.30 1.28 -16.35
N PRO A 105 26.00 1.89 -17.52
CA PRO A 105 24.86 1.53 -18.37
C PRO A 105 24.72 0.02 -18.65
N PHE A 106 25.82 -0.73 -18.61
CA PHE A 106 25.84 -2.18 -18.74
C PHE A 106 25.17 -2.94 -17.58
N HIS A 107 25.26 -2.44 -16.33
CA HIS A 107 24.65 -3.05 -15.14
C HIS A 107 23.18 -2.67 -14.92
N LYS A 108 22.72 -1.57 -15.53
CA LYS A 108 21.30 -1.17 -15.53
C LYS A 108 20.38 -2.27 -16.09
N SER A 109 20.85 -3.01 -17.09
CA SER A 109 20.12 -4.12 -17.72
C SER A 109 20.00 -5.38 -16.82
N LEU A 110 21.01 -5.64 -15.98
CA LEU A 110 21.09 -6.79 -15.07
C LEU A 110 20.24 -6.60 -13.80
N LEU A 111 20.09 -5.36 -13.32
CA LEU A 111 19.21 -5.05 -12.20
C LEU A 111 17.72 -5.18 -12.56
N LEU A 112 17.36 -4.99 -13.83
CA LEU A 112 15.99 -5.13 -14.33
C LEU A 112 15.53 -6.59 -14.49
N THR A 113 16.45 -7.56 -14.43
CA THR A 113 16.10 -9.01 -14.44
C THR A 113 15.76 -9.56 -13.05
N PHE A 114 15.90 -8.77 -11.98
CA PHE A 114 15.52 -9.19 -10.64
C PHE A 114 14.00 -9.14 -10.46
N HIS A 115 13.39 -10.33 -10.41
CA HIS A 115 11.97 -10.49 -10.11
C HIS A 115 11.69 -10.02 -8.67
N PRO A 116 10.60 -9.28 -8.39
CA PRO A 116 10.30 -8.71 -7.07
C PRO A 116 10.24 -9.72 -5.91
N LYS A 117 10.11 -11.02 -6.19
CA LYS A 117 10.16 -12.11 -5.18
C LYS A 117 11.55 -12.34 -4.57
N GLN A 118 12.61 -11.80 -5.16
CA GLN A 118 13.99 -12.00 -4.68
C GLN A 118 14.50 -10.84 -3.80
N LEU A 119 13.81 -9.70 -3.77
CA LEU A 119 14.17 -8.53 -2.94
C LEU A 119 13.91 -8.75 -1.44
N ILE A 120 13.09 -9.73 -1.06
CA ILE A 120 12.76 -10.05 0.35
C ILE A 120 13.95 -10.69 1.10
N ARG A 121 15.00 -11.15 0.40
CA ARG A 121 16.18 -11.77 1.05
C ARG A 121 17.33 -10.79 1.37
N PHE A 122 17.19 -9.50 1.04
CA PHE A 122 18.29 -8.53 1.18
C PHE A 122 18.16 -7.58 2.38
N ILE A 123 17.16 -7.76 3.25
CA ILE A 123 16.96 -6.90 4.44
C ILE A 123 17.60 -7.48 5.73
N ASP A 124 18.16 -8.69 5.67
CA ASP A 124 18.81 -9.34 6.83
C ASP A 124 20.37 -9.37 6.79
N TYR A 125 21.02 -8.45 6.07
CA TYR A 125 22.49 -8.28 6.13
C TYR A 125 22.92 -6.82 6.22
#